data_AF-A0A434TPA0-F1
#
_entry.id   AF-A0A434TPA0-F1
#
_cell.length_a   1.000
_cell.length_b   1.000
_cell.length_c   1.000
_cell.angle_alpha   90.00
_cell.angle_beta   90.00
_cell.angle_gamma   90.00
#
_symmetry.space_group_name_H-M   'P 1'
#
loop_
_entity.id
_entity.type
_entity.pdbx_description
1 polymer ?
#
loop_
_entity_poly.entity_id
_entity_poly.type
_entity_poly.pdbx_seq_one_letter_code
_entity_poly.pdbx_strand_id
1 'polypeptide(L)'
;AAMAEAYHIQVAPHCYCGPIVGAANIQLAVTLPNFLILESLKQWDGFHATLLKKKIEWQDGHVISSKEPGLGVELNEEICEAHPYSGKDLHLQMMQTPLMP
;
A
#
# COMPACT_ATOMS: atom_id res chain seq x y z
N ALA A 1 -4.92 12.48 -10.16
CA ALA A 1 -6.12 11.79 -10.65
C ALA A 1 -6.96 12.68 -11.57
N ALA A 2 -7.31 13.91 -11.15
CA ALA A 2 -8.08 14.85 -11.98
C ALA A 2 -7.53 15.08 -13.40
N MET A 3 -6.20 15.21 -13.56
CA MET A 3 -5.61 15.29 -14.91
C MET A 3 -5.89 14.04 -15.75
N ALA A 4 -5.89 12.84 -15.16
CA ALA A 4 -6.18 11.60 -15.87
C ALA A 4 -7.66 11.52 -16.29
N GLU A 5 -8.58 12.06 -15.47
CA GLU A 5 -10.01 12.13 -15.79
C GLU A 5 -10.29 12.91 -17.08
N ALA A 6 -9.57 14.02 -17.30
CA ALA A 6 -9.69 14.82 -18.52
C ALA A 6 -9.33 14.06 -19.81
N TYR A 7 -8.62 12.94 -19.69
CA TYR A 7 -8.23 12.06 -20.79
C TYR A 7 -8.92 10.68 -20.73
N HIS A 8 -9.96 10.53 -19.91
CA HIS A 8 -10.66 9.24 -19.69
C HIS A 8 -9.73 8.10 -19.22
N ILE A 9 -8.66 8.45 -18.50
CA ILE A 9 -7.69 7.49 -17.96
C ILE A 9 -8.07 7.16 -16.51
N GLN A 10 -8.10 5.87 -16.19
CA GLN A 10 -8.31 5.38 -14.83
C GLN A 10 -7.00 5.34 -14.03
N VAL A 11 -7.13 5.30 -12.69
CA VAL A 11 -6.00 5.23 -11.76
C VAL A 11 -6.01 3.89 -11.04
N ALA A 12 -4.85 3.22 -11.04
CA ALA A 12 -4.56 2.05 -10.24
C ALA A 12 -3.35 2.34 -9.33
N PRO A 13 -3.56 2.69 -8.04
CA PRO A 13 -2.45 3.02 -7.14
C PRO A 13 -1.54 1.81 -6.90
N HIS A 14 -0.24 1.98 -7.14
CA HIS A 14 0.80 0.98 -6.91
C HIS A 14 1.15 0.86 -5.42
N CYS A 15 1.45 -0.35 -4.96
CA CYS A 15 1.87 -0.64 -3.59
C CYS A 15 2.82 -1.83 -3.50
N TYR A 16 4.12 -1.54 -3.55
CA TYR A 16 5.20 -2.47 -3.18
C TYR A 16 6.01 -1.93 -1.99
N CYS A 17 5.33 -1.71 -0.85
CA CYS A 17 5.95 -1.13 0.36
C CYS A 17 5.11 -1.44 1.62
N GLY A 18 5.18 -0.58 2.65
CA GLY A 18 4.53 -0.78 3.94
C GLY A 18 3.03 -0.42 3.98
N PRO A 19 2.33 -0.78 5.07
CA PRO A 19 0.88 -0.63 5.18
C PRO A 19 0.40 0.84 5.24
N ILE A 20 1.28 1.79 5.57
CA ILE A 20 0.94 3.23 5.60
C ILE A 20 0.69 3.77 4.19
N VAL A 21 1.49 3.37 3.20
CA VAL A 21 1.24 3.73 1.79
C VAL A 21 -0.02 3.03 1.29
N GLY A 22 -0.25 1.77 1.70
CA GLY A 22 -1.51 1.08 1.46
C GLY A 22 -2.72 1.88 1.96
N ALA A 23 -2.68 2.37 3.20
CA ALA A 23 -3.72 3.22 3.79
C ALA A 23 -3.90 4.54 3.03
N ALA A 24 -2.82 5.23 2.66
CA ALA A 24 -2.89 6.45 1.86
C ALA A 24 -3.49 6.20 0.47
N ASN A 25 -3.14 5.08 -0.17
CA ASN A 25 -3.71 4.69 -1.46
C ASN A 25 -5.21 4.38 -1.34
N ILE A 26 -5.66 3.77 -0.23
CA ILE A 26 -7.09 3.56 0.05
C ILE A 26 -7.81 4.90 0.17
N GLN A 27 -7.26 5.85 0.95
CA GLN A 27 -7.85 7.19 1.11
C GLN A 27 -7.97 7.91 -0.24
N LEU A 28 -6.96 7.78 -1.12
CA LEU A 28 -7.07 8.30 -2.48
C LEU A 28 -8.18 7.57 -3.24
N ALA A 29 -8.12 6.24 -3.33
CA ALA A 29 -9.02 5.41 -4.13
C ALA A 29 -10.50 5.65 -3.83
N VAL A 30 -10.89 5.77 -2.55
CA VAL A 30 -12.29 6.00 -2.16
C VAL A 30 -12.84 7.36 -2.61
N THR A 31 -11.98 8.30 -2.97
CA THR A 31 -12.37 9.64 -3.47
C THR A 31 -12.32 9.76 -4.99
N LEU A 32 -11.76 8.77 -5.69
CA LEU A 32 -11.53 8.87 -7.13
C LEU A 32 -12.73 8.34 -7.93
N PRO A 33 -13.39 9.17 -8.76
CA PRO A 33 -14.43 8.69 -9.68
C PRO A 33 -13.84 7.82 -10.81
N ASN A 34 -12.55 7.93 -11.09
CA ASN A 34 -11.83 7.16 -12.10
C ASN A 34 -10.89 6.09 -11.49
N PHE A 35 -11.21 5.57 -10.31
CA PHE A 35 -10.52 4.41 -9.74
C PHE A 35 -10.74 3.15 -10.60
N LEU A 36 -9.69 2.34 -10.79
CA LEU A 36 -9.76 1.04 -11.47
C LEU A 36 -9.63 -0.12 -10.48
N ILE A 37 -8.47 -0.22 -9.82
CA ILE A 37 -8.13 -1.30 -8.89
C ILE A 37 -7.03 -0.82 -7.94
N LEU A 38 -6.95 -1.44 -6.76
CA LEU A 38 -5.94 -1.14 -5.75
C LEU A 38 -4.99 -2.32 -5.61
N GLU A 39 -3.70 -2.10 -5.82
CA GLU A 39 -2.70 -3.13 -5.54
C GLU A 39 -2.66 -3.42 -4.03
N SER A 40 -2.71 -4.70 -3.67
CA SER A 40 -2.66 -5.18 -2.29
C SER A 40 -1.58 -6.25 -2.15
N LEU A 41 -0.82 -6.17 -1.07
CA LEU A 41 0.10 -7.24 -0.70
C LEU A 41 -0.70 -8.32 0.04
N LYS A 42 -1.06 -9.37 -0.71
CA LYS A 42 -1.99 -10.42 -0.26
C LYS A 42 -3.31 -9.82 0.23
N GLN A 43 -3.71 -10.12 1.46
CA GLN A 43 -4.94 -9.65 2.09
C GLN A 43 -4.65 -8.70 3.26
N TRP A 44 -3.54 -7.94 3.16
CA TRP A 44 -3.01 -7.08 4.23
C TRP A 44 -2.74 -7.84 5.54
N ASP A 45 -2.45 -9.13 5.45
CA ASP A 45 -2.16 -10.04 6.54
C ASP A 45 -0.66 -10.14 6.84
N GLY A 46 -0.27 -11.00 7.79
CA GLY A 46 1.12 -11.16 8.19
C GLY A 46 1.71 -9.88 8.79
N PHE A 47 2.93 -9.54 8.38
CA PHE A 47 3.68 -8.44 8.99
C PHE A 47 3.02 -7.06 8.75
N HIS A 48 2.32 -6.88 7.62
CA HIS A 48 1.52 -5.66 7.39
C HIS A 48 0.42 -5.47 8.43
N ALA A 49 -0.20 -6.56 8.89
CA ALA A 49 -1.16 -6.51 9.98
C ALA A 49 -0.49 -6.23 11.33
N THR A 50 0.67 -6.85 11.60
CA THR A 50 1.41 -6.67 12.87
C THR A 50 1.95 -5.25 13.04
N LEU A 51 2.34 -4.59 11.95
CA LEU A 51 2.82 -3.21 11.96
C LEU A 51 1.72 -2.18 12.27
N LEU A 52 0.44 -2.56 12.21
CA LEU A 52 -0.68 -1.69 12.53
C LEU A 52 -1.35 -2.12 13.83
N LYS A 53 -1.89 -1.17 14.60
CA LYS A 53 -2.72 -1.51 15.76
C LYS A 53 -4.03 -2.19 15.36
N LYS A 54 -4.56 -1.83 14.20
CA LYS A 54 -5.72 -2.47 13.55
C LYS A 54 -5.39 -2.80 12.10
N LYS A 55 -5.58 -4.07 11.72
CA LYS A 55 -5.40 -4.55 10.35
C LYS A 55 -6.35 -3.83 9.38
N ILE A 56 -5.86 -3.52 8.17
CA ILE A 56 -6.70 -3.10 7.04
C ILE A 56 -7.70 -4.23 6.71
N GLU A 57 -8.99 -3.90 6.70
CA GLU A 57 -10.05 -4.86 6.46
C GLU A 57 -10.08 -5.30 4.99
N TRP A 58 -10.16 -6.62 4.78
CA TRP A 58 -10.21 -7.23 3.46
C TRP A 58 -11.34 -8.26 3.45
N GLN A 59 -12.18 -8.21 2.43
CA GLN A 59 -13.33 -9.09 2.26
C GLN A 59 -13.58 -9.37 0.77
N ASP A 60 -13.62 -10.66 0.41
CA ASP A 60 -14.06 -11.13 -0.91
C ASP A 60 -13.43 -10.40 -2.10
N GLY A 61 -12.12 -10.18 -2.08
CA GLY A 61 -11.38 -9.48 -3.14
C GLY A 61 -11.26 -7.97 -2.94
N HIS A 62 -11.93 -7.40 -1.95
CA HIS A 62 -12.04 -5.97 -1.75
C HIS A 62 -11.39 -5.52 -0.45
N VAL A 63 -10.82 -4.31 -0.48
CA VAL A 63 -10.40 -3.61 0.73
C VAL A 63 -11.58 -2.81 1.26
N ILE A 64 -11.91 -2.98 2.53
CA ILE A 64 -12.98 -2.23 3.19
C ILE A 64 -12.35 -1.00 3.84
N SER A 65 -12.75 0.18 3.36
CA SER A 65 -12.20 1.44 3.83
C SER A 65 -12.55 1.70 5.30
N SER A 66 -11.55 2.11 6.08
CA SER A 66 -11.76 2.54 7.47
C SER A 66 -12.62 3.80 7.54
N LYS A 67 -13.41 3.91 8.62
CA LYS A 67 -14.20 5.11 8.95
C LYS A 67 -13.53 5.99 10.00
N GLU A 68 -12.37 5.58 10.49
CA GLU A 68 -11.61 6.34 11.47
C GLU A 68 -10.97 7.58 10.82
N PRO A 69 -10.73 8.67 11.59
CA PRO A 69 -10.11 9.87 11.07
C PRO A 69 -8.71 9.66 10.45
N GLY A 70 -8.29 10.60 9.60
CA GLY A 70 -6.95 10.61 9.00
C GLY A 70 -6.76 9.50 7.97
N LEU A 71 -5.66 8.75 8.07
CA LEU A 71 -5.40 7.62 7.17
C LEU A 71 -6.27 6.39 7.48
N GLY A 72 -6.96 6.39 8.62
CA GLY A 72 -7.80 5.29 9.06
C GLY A 72 -7.03 4.07 9.61
N VAL A 73 -5.73 4.23 9.85
CA VAL A 73 -4.83 3.24 10.47
C VAL A 73 -3.91 3.92 11.47
N GLU A 74 -3.37 3.15 12.41
CA GLU A 74 -2.38 3.60 13.38
C GLU A 74 -1.21 2.62 13.41
N LEU A 75 0.01 3.15 13.39
CA LEU A 75 1.23 2.35 13.43
C LEU A 75 1.43 1.77 14.84
N ASN A 76 1.91 0.52 14.91
CA ASN A 76 2.42 -0.05 16.14
C ASN A 76 3.92 0.28 16.26
N GLU A 77 4.23 1.43 16.88
CA GLU A 77 5.60 1.95 16.99
C GLU A 77 6.54 0.97 17.69
N GLU A 78 6.09 0.26 18.72
CA GLU A 78 6.90 -0.74 19.43
C GLU A 78 7.37 -1.87 18.48
N ILE A 79 6.48 -2.32 17.58
CA ILE A 79 6.85 -3.31 16.56
C ILE A 79 7.82 -2.71 15.56
N CYS A 80 7.63 -1.45 15.14
CA CYS A 80 8.55 -0.80 14.22
C CYS A 80 9.96 -0.66 14.81
N GLU A 81 10.06 -0.21 16.07
CA GLU A 81 11.33 -0.07 16.79
C GLU A 81 12.02 -1.43 16.99
N ALA A 82 11.25 -2.50 17.20
CA ALA A 82 11.77 -3.86 17.35
C ALA A 82 12.29 -4.48 16.03
N HIS A 83 11.98 -3.89 14.87
CA HIS A 83 12.36 -4.43 13.55
C HIS A 83 13.22 -3.44 12.74
N PRO A 84 14.41 -3.04 13.23
CA PRO A 84 15.30 -2.17 12.48
C PRO A 84 15.87 -2.89 11.25
N TYR A 85 15.97 -2.16 10.13
CA TYR A 85 16.66 -2.67 8.95
C TYR A 85 18.18 -2.66 9.18
N SER A 86 18.81 -3.84 9.13
CA SER A 86 20.26 -4.02 9.32
C SER A 86 20.98 -4.52 8.05
N GLY A 87 20.25 -4.66 6.95
CA GLY A 87 20.80 -5.08 5.67
C GLY A 87 21.61 -3.98 4.99
N LYS A 88 22.26 -4.35 3.88
CA LYS A 88 23.05 -3.43 3.04
C LYS A 88 22.39 -3.11 1.69
N ASP A 89 21.34 -3.84 1.38
CA ASP A 89 20.65 -3.78 0.10
C ASP A 89 19.64 -2.64 0.07
N LEU A 90 19.35 -2.14 -1.13
CA LEU A 90 18.18 -1.28 -1.33
C LEU A 90 16.88 -2.08 -1.26
N HIS A 91 15.76 -1.39 -1.07
CA HIS A 91 14.41 -1.98 -1.09
C HIS A 91 14.12 -2.79 -2.36
N LEU A 92 14.58 -2.27 -3.50
CA LEU A 92 14.58 -2.95 -4.80
C LEU A 92 15.89 -2.65 -5.51
N GLN A 93 16.39 -3.62 -6.28
CA GLN A 93 17.58 -3.47 -7.10
C GLN A 93 17.30 -4.00 -8.50
N MET A 94 17.94 -3.37 -9.48
CA MET A 94 17.93 -3.87 -10.85
C MET A 94 19.03 -4.94 -11.03
N MET A 95 18.86 -5.82 -12.01
CA MET A 95 19.92 -6.73 -12.43
C MET A 95 21.14 -5.91 -12.90
N GLN A 96 22.32 -6.23 -12.37
CA GLN A 96 23.56 -5.48 -12.66
C GLN A 96 24.30 -5.97 -13.91
N THR A 97 23.84 -7.09 -14.47
CA THR A 97 24.39 -7.69 -15.68
C THR A 97 23.32 -7.76 -16.76
N PRO A 98 23.69 -7.67 -18.05
CA PRO A 98 22.76 -7.90 -19.15
C PRO A 98 22.11 -9.29 -19.05
N LEU A 99 20.81 -9.36 -19.33
CA LEU A 99 20.04 -10.60 -19.23
C LEU A 99 20.39 -11.60 -20.36
N MET A 100 20.81 -11.07 -21.50
CA MET A 100 21.22 -11.76 -22.72
C MET A 100 22.44 -11.01 -23.30
N PRO A 101 23.31 -11.67 -24.08
CA PRO A 101 24.45 -11.02 -24.73
C PRO A 101 24.04 -9.88 -25.68
#